data_AF-A0A7S0F115-F1
#
_entry.id   AF-A0A7S0F115-F1
#
_cell.length_a   1.000
_cell.length_b   1.000
_cell.length_c   1.000
_cell.angle_alpha   90.00
_cell.angle_beta   90.00
_cell.angle_gamma   90.00
#
_symmetry.space_group_name_H-M   'P 1'
#
loop_
_entity.id
_entity.type
_entity.pdbx_description
1 polymer ?
#
loop_
_entity_poly.entity_id
_entity_poly.type
_entity_poly.pdbx_seq_one_letter_code
_entity_poly.pdbx_strand_id
1 'polypeptide(L)'
;LGVDSIKGDVLIAPTQVPYTEQARLPPWTMRDVRWPMATYIVVCHLLALVGIFMIPSCKTATILWATALWPIGAFGITGGAHRLWAHRSYRASFAFRAVLMLCNSIANQ
;
A
#
# COMPACT_ATOMS: atom_id res chain seq x y z
N LEU A 1 -33.05 -4.42 24.73
CA LEU A 1 -32.54 -5.32 25.79
C LEU A 1 -31.52 -6.25 25.15
N GLY A 2 -30.21 -6.01 25.36
CA GLY A 2 -29.18 -7.00 25.02
C GLY A 2 -27.96 -6.57 24.20
N VAL A 3 -27.49 -5.31 24.24
CA VAL A 3 -26.20 -4.92 23.63
C VAL A 3 -25.08 -4.73 24.68
N ASP A 4 -25.39 -4.91 25.97
CA ASP A 4 -24.44 -4.67 27.06
C ASP A 4 -23.72 -5.93 27.57
N SER A 5 -23.86 -7.07 26.88
CA SER A 5 -23.27 -8.36 27.28
C SER A 5 -22.14 -8.83 26.36
N ILE A 6 -21.27 -7.92 25.90
CA ILE A 6 -19.95 -8.28 25.36
C ILE A 6 -18.89 -7.44 26.09
N LYS A 7 -18.94 -7.51 27.42
CA LYS A 7 -17.85 -7.13 28.32
C LYS A 7 -17.50 -8.38 29.11
N GLY A 8 -16.58 -9.21 28.61
CA GLY A 8 -16.09 -10.32 29.44
C GLY A 8 -15.31 -11.44 28.78
N ASP A 9 -15.50 -11.73 27.49
CA ASP A 9 -15.10 -13.06 27.02
C ASP A 9 -13.94 -13.02 26.02
N VAL A 10 -12.80 -13.51 26.54
CA VAL A 10 -11.69 -14.18 25.85
C VAL A 10 -11.20 -13.51 24.56
N LEU A 11 -9.99 -12.96 24.63
CA LEU A 11 -9.18 -12.60 23.46
C LEU A 11 -8.75 -13.87 22.69
N ILE A 12 -9.70 -14.61 22.12
CA ILE A 12 -9.41 -15.67 21.16
C ILE A 12 -8.94 -14.95 19.90
N ALA A 13 -7.67 -15.12 19.55
CA ALA A 13 -7.18 -14.66 18.26
C ALA A 13 -8.11 -15.20 17.16
N PRO A 14 -8.55 -14.39 16.19
CA PRO A 14 -9.55 -14.77 15.18
C PRO A 14 -9.15 -15.97 14.30
N THR A 15 -7.94 -16.51 14.49
CA THR A 15 -7.39 -17.69 13.83
C THR A 15 -7.96 -19.01 14.33
N GLN A 16 -8.67 -19.05 15.47
CA GLN A 16 -9.19 -20.30 16.05
C GLN A 16 -10.67 -20.58 15.71
N VAL A 17 -11.37 -19.64 15.07
CA VAL A 17 -12.78 -19.80 14.71
C VAL A 17 -12.89 -20.46 13.32
N PRO A 18 -13.65 -21.56 13.14
CA PRO A 18 -13.90 -22.16 11.84
C PRO A 18 -14.44 -21.13 10.83
N TYR A 19 -14.01 -21.16 9.56
CA TYR A 19 -14.40 -20.18 8.53
C TYR A 19 -15.93 -19.96 8.42
N THR A 20 -16.71 -20.99 8.70
CA THR A 20 -18.18 -20.96 8.71
C THR A 20 -18.78 -20.07 9.80
N GLU A 21 -18.04 -19.84 10.88
CA GLU A 21 -18.46 -19.06 12.05
C GLU A 21 -17.72 -17.71 12.17
N GLN A 22 -16.80 -17.42 11.24
CA GLN A 22 -16.15 -16.12 11.19
C GLN A 22 -17.20 -15.05 10.84
N ALA A 23 -17.54 -14.21 11.81
CA ALA A 23 -18.45 -13.10 11.59
C ALA A 23 -17.91 -12.20 10.47
N ARG A 24 -18.69 -12.01 9.39
CA ARG A 24 -18.36 -10.98 8.40
C ARG A 24 -18.35 -9.63 9.12
N LEU A 25 -17.33 -8.82 8.82
CA LEU A 25 -17.31 -7.44 9.26
C LEU A 25 -18.64 -6.77 8.86
N PRO A 26 -19.20 -5.89 9.71
CA PRO A 26 -20.39 -5.14 9.34
C PRO A 26 -20.17 -4.44 8.00
N PRO A 27 -21.24 -4.18 7.22
CA PRO A 27 -21.11 -3.44 5.97
C PRO A 27 -20.41 -2.11 6.26
N TRP A 28 -19.52 -1.72 5.35
CA TRP A 28 -18.81 -0.44 5.49
C TRP A 28 -19.79 0.72 5.66
N THR A 29 -19.38 1.71 6.42
CA THR A 29 -20.12 2.96 6.60
C THR A 29 -19.24 4.13 6.19
N MET A 30 -19.85 5.26 5.82
CA MET A 30 -19.10 6.50 5.47
C MET A 30 -18.23 7.00 6.63
N ARG A 31 -18.49 6.55 7.87
CA ARG A 31 -17.69 6.84 9.07
C ARG A 31 -16.36 6.07 9.10
N ASP A 32 -16.26 4.95 8.39
CA ASP A 32 -15.05 4.13 8.34
C ASP A 32 -14.04 4.65 7.30
N VAL A 33 -14.44 5.65 6.51
CA VAL A 33 -13.58 6.29 5.52
C VAL A 33 -12.52 7.13 6.21
N ARG A 34 -11.26 6.79 5.94
CA ARG A 34 -10.10 7.59 6.35
C ARG A 34 -9.96 8.79 5.42
N TRP A 35 -10.75 9.84 5.69
CA TRP A 35 -10.79 11.07 4.88
C TRP A 35 -9.41 11.65 4.51
N PRO A 36 -8.40 11.71 5.40
CA PRO A 36 -7.08 12.23 5.02
C PRO A 36 -6.40 11.43 3.90
N MET A 37 -6.54 10.10 3.92
CA MET A 37 -5.97 9.23 2.88
C MET A 37 -6.78 9.35 1.59
N ALA A 38 -8.11 9.41 1.69
CA ALA A 38 -8.99 9.61 0.54
C ALA A 38 -8.66 10.93 -0.17
N THR A 39 -8.51 12.02 0.58
CA THR A 39 -8.13 13.33 0.02
C THR A 39 -6.74 13.30 -0.60
N TYR A 40 -5.76 12.65 0.03
CA TYR A 40 -4.41 12.51 -0.52
C TYR A 40 -4.44 11.82 -1.89
N ILE A 41 -5.12 10.67 -2.00
CA ILE A 41 -5.23 9.92 -3.25
C ILE A 41 -5.94 10.75 -4.32
N VAL A 42 -7.04 11.43 -3.99
CA VAL A 42 -7.76 12.27 -4.95
C VAL A 42 -6.88 13.40 -5.48
N VAL A 43 -6.17 14.11 -4.60
CA VAL A 43 -5.27 15.21 -5.00
C VAL A 43 -4.14 14.68 -5.89
N CYS A 44 -3.52 13.54 -5.55
CA CYS A 44 -2.50 12.93 -6.40
C CYS A 44 -2.99 12.63 -7.81
N HIS A 45 -4.22 12.11 -7.96
CA HIS A 45 -4.80 11.81 -9.28
C HIS A 45 -5.15 13.08 -10.06
N LEU A 46 -5.68 14.11 -9.41
CA LEU A 46 -5.95 15.40 -10.05
C LEU A 46 -4.65 16.06 -10.55
N LEU A 47 -3.59 16.03 -9.75
CA LEU A 47 -2.27 16.52 -10.16
C LEU A 47 -1.68 15.70 -11.32
N ALA A 48 -1.89 14.38 -11.34
CA ALA A 48 -1.47 13.54 -12.45
C ALA A 48 -2.20 13.92 -13.76
N LEU A 49 -3.51 14.17 -13.71
CA LEU A 49 -4.29 14.62 -14.87
C LEU A 49 -3.79 15.97 -15.39
N VAL A 50 -3.53 16.93 -14.51
CA VAL A 50 -2.93 18.22 -14.90
C VAL A 50 -1.53 18.02 -15.49
N GLY A 51 -0.73 17.16 -14.87
CA GLY A 51 0.62 16.82 -15.32
C GLY A 51 0.68 16.27 -16.74
N ILE A 52 -0.32 15.46 -17.15
CA ILE A 52 -0.42 14.94 -18.53
C ILE A 52 -0.49 16.08 -19.56
N PHE A 53 -1.27 17.13 -19.29
CA PHE A 53 -1.36 18.27 -20.19
C PHE A 53 -0.09 19.14 -20.22
N MET A 54 0.76 19.05 -19.20
CA MET A 54 2.02 19.80 -19.11
C MET A 54 3.22 19.06 -19.72
N ILE A 55 3.08 17.79 -20.12
CA ILE A 55 4.16 16.98 -20.73
C ILE A 55 4.86 17.69 -21.91
N PRO A 56 4.16 18.33 -22.86
CA PRO A 56 4.81 18.99 -24.00
C PRO A 56 5.72 20.15 -23.62
N SER A 57 5.51 20.76 -22.46
CA SER A 57 6.30 21.89 -21.95
C SER A 57 7.50 21.45 -21.09
N CYS A 58 7.60 20.16 -20.76
CA CYS A 58 8.65 19.62 -19.92
C CYS A 58 9.95 19.36 -20.69
N LYS A 59 11.10 19.51 -20.01
CA LYS A 59 12.39 19.10 -20.58
C LYS A 59 12.41 17.58 -20.78
N THR A 60 13.02 17.12 -21.87
CA THR A 60 13.20 15.68 -22.16
C THR A 60 13.87 14.95 -21.00
N ALA A 61 14.82 15.60 -20.31
CA ALA A 61 15.48 15.04 -19.13
C ALA A 61 14.50 14.68 -18.00
N THR A 62 13.46 15.50 -17.76
CA THR A 62 12.43 15.24 -16.74
C THR A 62 11.57 14.04 -17.11
N ILE A 63 11.21 13.92 -18.39
CA ILE A 63 10.40 12.81 -18.90
C ILE A 63 11.19 11.49 -18.82
N LEU A 64 12.47 11.51 -19.20
CA LEU A 64 13.36 10.36 -19.10
C LEU A 64 13.56 9.95 -17.63
N TRP A 65 13.78 10.92 -16.74
CA TRP A 65 13.93 10.67 -15.31
C TRP A 65 12.67 10.04 -14.71
N ALA A 66 11.48 10.58 -15.00
CA ALA A 66 10.21 10.03 -14.54
C ALA A 66 9.98 8.60 -15.06
N THR A 67 10.27 8.37 -16.35
CA THR A 67 10.17 7.05 -16.98
C THR A 67 11.15 6.05 -16.35
N ALA A 68 12.33 6.48 -15.94
CA ALA A 68 13.33 5.62 -15.28
C ALA A 68 12.95 5.28 -13.83
N LEU A 69 12.33 6.20 -13.09
CA LEU A 69 11.89 5.95 -11.71
C LEU A 69 10.74 4.94 -11.62
N TRP A 70 9.86 4.89 -12.64
CA TRP A 70 8.72 3.96 -12.68
C TRP A 70 9.12 2.48 -12.51
N PRO A 71 10.03 1.89 -13.32
CA PRO A 71 10.46 0.50 -13.15
C PRO A 71 11.29 0.29 -11.88
N ILE A 72 12.03 1.31 -11.41
CA ILE A 72 12.81 1.21 -10.15
C ILE A 72 11.86 1.02 -8.96
N GLY A 73 10.78 1.81 -8.89
CA GLY A 73 9.75 1.65 -7.86
C GLY A 73 9.05 0.28 -7.94
N ALA A 74 8.68 -0.15 -9.15
CA ALA A 74 8.05 -1.45 -9.36
C ALA A 74 8.97 -2.62 -8.92
N PHE A 75 10.28 -2.51 -9.15
CA PHE A 75 11.27 -3.49 -8.69
C PHE A 75 11.37 -3.52 -7.15
N GLY A 76 11.30 -2.36 -6.48
CA GLY A 76 11.27 -2.27 -5.02
C GLY A 76 10.08 -3.01 -4.40
N ILE A 77 8.89 -2.86 -4.99
CA ILE A 77 7.68 -3.57 -4.52
C ILE A 77 7.79 -5.07 -4.81
N THR A 78 8.04 -5.45 -6.06
CA THR A 78 7.96 -6.86 -6.49
C THR A 78 9.14 -7.68 -5.97
N GLY A 79 10.36 -7.16 -6.11
CA GLY A 79 11.57 -7.79 -5.60
C GLY A 79 11.66 -7.69 -4.08
N GLY A 80 11.40 -6.51 -3.52
CA GLY A 80 11.50 -6.24 -2.09
C GLY A 80 10.26 -6.63 -1.29
N ALA A 81 9.25 -5.74 -1.25
CA ALA A 81 8.05 -5.88 -0.41
C ALA A 81 7.41 -7.26 -0.52
N HIS A 82 7.21 -7.71 -1.75
CA HIS A 82 6.55 -8.97 -2.05
C HIS A 82 7.49 -10.18 -1.86
N ARG A 83 8.54 -10.33 -2.69
CA ARG A 83 9.33 -11.58 -2.70
C ARG A 83 10.28 -11.72 -1.52
N LEU A 84 10.97 -10.65 -1.13
CA LEU A 84 11.98 -10.71 -0.08
C LEU A 84 11.37 -10.62 1.31
N TRP A 85 10.44 -9.69 1.56
CA TRP A 85 9.89 -9.48 2.90
C TRP A 85 8.62 -10.28 3.18
N ALA A 86 7.63 -10.28 2.28
CA ALA A 86 6.37 -11.02 2.51
C ALA A 86 6.54 -12.54 2.29
N HIS A 87 7.13 -12.95 1.17
CA HIS A 87 7.22 -14.38 0.79
C HIS A 87 8.55 -15.05 1.13
N ARG A 88 9.57 -14.28 1.54
CA ARG A 88 10.91 -14.80 1.91
C ARG A 88 11.50 -15.78 0.87
N SER A 89 11.21 -15.58 -0.41
CA SER A 89 11.53 -16.53 -1.49
C SER A 89 13.03 -16.66 -1.77
N TYR A 90 13.85 -15.71 -1.31
CA TYR A 90 15.30 -15.74 -1.44
C TYR A 90 15.98 -15.00 -0.27
N ARG A 91 17.27 -15.29 -0.04
CA ARG A 91 18.10 -14.54 0.91
C ARG A 91 18.97 -13.53 0.17
N ALA A 92 18.87 -12.27 0.59
CA ALA A 92 19.63 -11.14 0.08
C ALA A 92 20.71 -10.69 1.07
N SER A 93 21.83 -10.18 0.55
CA SER A 93 22.85 -9.49 1.34
C SER A 93 22.32 -8.16 1.90
N PHE A 94 22.96 -7.64 2.94
CA PHE A 94 22.54 -6.38 3.59
C PHE A 94 22.50 -5.20 2.60
N ALA A 95 23.53 -5.06 1.77
CA ALA A 95 23.59 -3.99 0.76
C ALA A 95 22.41 -4.08 -0.23
N PHE A 96 22.08 -5.27 -0.72
CA PHE A 96 20.96 -5.46 -1.64
C PHE A 96 19.61 -5.15 -0.97
N ARG A 97 19.46 -5.49 0.32
CA ARG A 97 18.27 -5.12 1.10
C ARG A 97 18.11 -3.61 1.22
N ALA A 98 19.21 -2.88 1.45
CA ALA A 98 19.19 -1.42 1.53
C ALA A 98 18.76 -0.79 0.19
N VAL A 99 19.30 -1.28 -0.93
CA VAL A 99 18.89 -0.81 -2.27
C VAL A 99 17.39 -1.06 -2.48
N LEU A 100 16.89 -2.26 -2.17
CA LEU A 100 15.46 -2.57 -2.30
C LEU A 100 14.58 -1.71 -1.40
N MET A 101 15.05 -1.34 -0.20
CA MET A 101 14.33 -0.42 0.68
C MET A 101 14.22 0.96 0.04
N LEU A 102 15.31 1.49 -0.54
CA LEU A 102 15.29 2.77 -1.26
C LEU A 102 14.36 2.72 -2.47
N CYS A 103 14.41 1.63 -3.26
CA CYS A 103 13.50 1.43 -4.38
C CYS A 103 12.03 1.37 -3.92
N ASN A 104 11.72 0.73 -2.78
CA ASN A 104 10.37 0.71 -2.25
C ASN A 104 9.92 2.09 -1.74
N SER A 105 10.82 2.86 -1.12
CA SER A 105 10.52 4.24 -0.72
C SER A 105 10.17 5.14 -1.90
N ILE A 106 10.79 4.94 -3.08
CA ILE A 106 10.43 5.63 -4.32
C ILE A 106 9.00 5.27 -4.76
N ALA A 107 8.57 4.03 -4.51
CA ALA A 107 7.25 3.55 -4.91
C ALA A 107 6.11 4.04 -4.02
N ASN A 108 6.41 4.50 -2.79
CA ASN A 108 5.43 4.98 -1.82
C ASN A 108 4.26 3.99 -1.59
N GLN A 109 4.59 2.73 -1.28
CA GLN A 109 3.65 1.64 -0.95
C GLN A 109 3.97 0.95 0.37
#